data_AF-A0A349Z424-F1
#
_entry.id   AF-A0A349Z424-F1
#
_cell.length_a   1.000
_cell.length_b   1.000
_cell.length_c   1.000
_cell.angle_alpha   90.00
_cell.angle_beta   90.00
_cell.angle_gamma   90.00
#
_symmetry.space_group_name_H-M   'P 1'
#
loop_
_entity.id
_entity.type
_entity.pdbx_description
1 polymer ?
#
loop_
_entity_poly.entity_id
_entity_poly.type
_entity_poly.pdbx_seq_one_letter_code
_entity_poly.pdbx_strand_id
1 'polypeptide(L)' 'LTIDGNTGLVFSDKNQPMRFYSAGHIREFFAHCEVANSFMTHDTPYDEMIGNPPKAKHSMALPFSMELPY' A
#
# COMPACT_ATOMS: atom_id res chain seq x y z
N LEU A 1 0.88 3.62 5.74
CA LEU A 1 0.70 5.08 5.77
C LEU A 1 1.66 5.64 6.80
N THR A 2 2.49 6.62 6.42
CA THR A 2 3.44 7.24 7.34
C THR A 2 3.07 8.71 7.52
N ILE A 3 2.77 9.11 8.75
CA ILE A 3 2.44 10.50 9.13
C ILE A 3 3.34 10.87 10.30
N ASP A 4 4.07 11.98 10.19
CA ASP A 4 5.00 12.47 11.23
C ASP A 4 6.00 11.39 11.71
N GLY A 5 6.51 10.59 10.77
CA GLY A 5 7.47 9.50 11.06
C GLY A 5 6.85 8.23 11.63
N ASN A 6 5.56 8.23 11.97
CA ASN A 6 4.85 7.06 12.46
C ASN A 6 4.22 6.29 11.29
N THR A 7 4.60 5.02 11.14
CA THR A 7 4.06 4.15 10.10
C THR A 7 2.96 3.26 10.67
N GLY A 8 1.81 3.23 10.01
CA GLY A 8 0.65 2.42 10.40
C GLY A 8 -0.20 1.94 9.24
N LEU A 9 -1.21 1.14 9.59
CA LEU A 9 -2.25 0.67 8.69
C LEU A 9 -3.49 1.57 8.83
N VAL A 10 -4.24 1.70 7.74
CA VAL A 10 -5.57 2.34 7.79
C VAL A 10 -6.56 1.29 8.28
N PHE A 11 -7.42 1.67 9.21
CA PHE A 11 -8.49 0.82 9.74
C PHE A 11 -9.85 1.38 9.31
N SER A 12 -10.79 0.48 9.06
CA SER A 12 -12.20 0.80 8.84
C SER A 12 -12.93 1.09 10.16
N ASP A 13 -14.15 1.62 10.07
CA ASP A 13 -15.02 1.90 11.21
C ASP A 13 -15.34 0.67 12.07
N LYS A 14 -15.14 -0.54 11.52
CA LYS A 14 -15.31 -1.82 12.24
C LYS A 14 -14.04 -2.25 12.98
N ASN A 15 -13.04 -1.37 13.09
CA ASN A 15 -11.75 -1.65 13.70
C ASN A 15 -11.02 -2.85 13.03
N GLN A 16 -11.11 -2.92 11.71
CA GLN A 16 -10.41 -3.93 10.89
C GLN A 16 -9.55 -3.23 9.84
N PRO A 17 -8.40 -3.80 9.42
CA PRO A 17 -7.58 -3.24 8.36
C PRO A 17 -8.42 -2.91 7.11
N MET A 18 -8.23 -1.70 6.58
CA MET A 18 -8.97 -1.20 5.44
C MET A 18 -8.62 -1.99 4.19
N ARG A 19 -9.65 -2.54 3.53
CA ARG A 19 -9.51 -3.21 2.24
C ARG A 19 -9.88 -2.24 1.12
N PHE A 20 -8.89 -1.91 0.30
CA PHE A 20 -9.13 -1.19 -0.95
C PHE A 20 -9.36 -2.19 -2.08
N TYR A 21 -10.29 -1.85 -2.98
CA TYR A 21 -10.74 -2.75 -4.05
C TYR A 21 -10.19 -2.36 -5.42
N SER A 22 -9.71 -1.13 -5.57
CA SER A 22 -9.12 -0.61 -6.80
C SER A 22 -8.20 0.57 -6.51
N ALA A 23 -7.33 0.90 -7.46
CA ALA A 23 -6.53 2.12 -7.40
C ALA A 23 -7.40 3.39 -7.37
N GLY A 24 -8.55 3.39 -8.06
CA GLY A 24 -9.51 4.49 -8.01
C GLY A 24 -10.06 4.71 -6.61
N HIS A 25 -10.46 3.63 -5.92
CA HIS A 25 -10.93 3.72 -4.54
C HIS A 25 -9.85 4.28 -3.60
N ILE A 26 -8.57 3.93 -3.78
CA ILE A 26 -7.47 4.52 -3.00
C ILE A 26 -7.37 6.03 -3.24
N ARG A 27 -7.42 6.47 -4.50
CA ARG A 27 -7.33 7.90 -4.84
C ARG A 27 -8.48 8.71 -4.26
N GLU A 28 -9.71 8.23 -4.46
CA GLU A 28 -10.91 8.87 -3.92
C GLU A 28 -10.86 8.95 -2.39
N PHE A 29 -10.45 7.86 -1.74
CA PHE A 29 -10.33 7.83 -0.28
C PHE A 29 -9.35 8.87 0.25
N PHE A 30 -8.19 9.02 -0.39
CA PHE A 30 -7.17 9.99 0.00
C PHE A 30 -7.26 11.35 -0.71
N ALA A 31 -8.34 11.64 -1.45
CA ALA A 31 -8.49 12.87 -2.23
C ALA A 31 -8.47 14.16 -1.35
N HIS A 32 -8.72 14.01 -0.05
CA HIS A 32 -8.69 15.08 0.94
C HIS A 32 -7.31 15.25 1.60
N CYS A 33 -6.32 14.44 1.23
CA CYS A 33 -4.97 14.47 1.78
C CYS A 33 -3.96 14.98 0.73
N GLU A 34 -2.98 15.74 1.18
CA GLU A 34 -1.80 16.05 0.36
C GLU A 34 -0.81 14.88 0.46
N VAL A 35 -0.83 13.99 -0.54
CA VAL A 35 0.05 12.81 -0.57
C VAL A 35 1.36 13.18 -1.26
N ALA A 36 2.41 13.37 -0.46
CA ALA A 36 3.73 13.73 -0.97
C ALA A 36 4.39 12.62 -1.82
N ASN A 37 4.22 11.35 -1.43
CA ASN A 37 4.79 10.20 -2.13
C ASN A 37 3.88 8.98 -2.01
N SER A 38 3.80 8.18 -3.08
CA SER A 38 3.04 6.93 -3.09
C SER A 38 3.69 5.89 -3.99
N PHE A 39 3.69 4.64 -3.50
CA PHE A 39 4.22 3.48 -4.20
C PHE A 39 3.37 2.25 -3.89
N MET A 40 3.27 1.34 -4.85
CA MET A 40 2.61 0.05 -4.71
C MET A 40 3.68 -1.00 -4.46
N THR A 41 3.67 -1.62 -3.29
CA THR A 41 4.55 -2.76 -2.99
C THR A 41 3.88 -4.05 -3.42
N HIS A 42 4.63 -4.88 -4.15
CA HIS A 42 4.21 -6.24 -4.46
C HIS A 42 4.95 -7.22 -3.56
N ASP A 43 4.27 -7.66 -2.51
CA ASP A 43 4.77 -8.70 -1.62
C ASP A 43 4.17 -10.05 -2.07
N THR A 44 4.98 -10.89 -2.73
CA THR A 44 4.56 -12.24 -3.09
C THR A 44 4.66 -13.17 -1.89
N PRO A 45 3.58 -13.90 -1.52
CA PRO A 45 3.65 -14.95 -0.50
C PRO A 45 4.41 -16.20 -0.98
N TYR A 46 4.75 -16.26 -2.27
CA TYR A 46 5.43 -17.41 -2.88
C TYR A 46 6.77 -17.74 -2.23
N ASP A 47 7.51 -16.77 -1.70
CA ASP A 47 8.81 -17.02 -1.06
C ASP A 47 8.70 -17.86 0.24
N GLU A 48 7.55 -17.84 0.93
CA GLU A 48 7.35 -18.57 2.20
C GLU A 48 6.92 -20.03 2.01
N MET A 49 6.37 -20.39 0.84
CA MET A 49 5.82 -21.73 0.58
C MET A 49 6.77 -22.68 -0.15
N ILE A 50 7.99 -22.23 -0.51
CA ILE A 50 9.00 -23.03 -1.21
C ILE A 50 10.30 -23.12 -0.39
N GLY A 51 10.19 -23.44 0.91
CA GLY A 51 11.30 -24.04 1.68
C GLY A 51 12.68 -23.36 1.62
N ASN A 52 12.73 -22.03 1.39
CA ASN A 52 13.92 -21.16 1.28
C ASN A 52 14.57 -21.08 -0.13
N PRO A 53 14.49 -19.90 -0.76
CA PRO A 53 15.64 -19.02 -0.88
C PRO A 53 15.44 -17.79 0.03
N PRO A 54 16.51 -17.03 0.38
CA PRO A 54 16.39 -15.89 1.28
C PRO A 54 15.28 -14.97 0.77
N LYS A 55 14.29 -14.66 1.64
CA LYS A 55 13.21 -13.68 1.39
C LYS A 55 13.75 -12.62 0.44
N ALA A 56 13.15 -12.45 -0.74
CA ALA A 56 13.63 -11.50 -1.72
C ALA A 56 13.96 -10.19 -0.98
N LYS A 57 15.25 -9.85 -0.91
CA LYS A 57 15.77 -8.80 -0.02
C LYS A 57 15.19 -7.41 -0.35
N HIS A 58 14.47 -7.33 -1.46
CA HIS A 58 13.92 -6.14 -2.07
C HIS A 58 12.44 -6.40 -2.39
N SER A 59 11.54 -5.81 -1.60
CA SER A 59 10.14 -5.65 -2.01
C SER A 59 10.14 -4.74 -3.25
N MET A 60 9.44 -5.17 -4.30
CA MET A 60 9.31 -4.38 -5.52
C MET A 60 8.29 -3.28 -5.25
N ALA A 61 8.77 -2.04 -5.23
CA ALA A 61 7.94 -0.84 -5.14
C ALA A 61 7.80 -0.21 -6.52
N LEU A 62 6.57 -0.17 -7.04
CA LEU A 62 6.23 0.54 -8.27
C LEU A 62 5.71 1.94 -7.93
N PRO A 63 6.10 3.00 -8.66
CA PRO A 63 5.49 4.31 -8.49
C PRO A 63 3.98 4.24 -8.67
N PHE A 64 3.25 4.89 -7.76
CA PHE A 64 1.79 4.96 -7.82
C PHE A 64 1.37 6.43 -7.86
N SER A 65 0.64 6.85 -8.89
CA SER A 65 0.15 8.23 -8.98
C SER A 65 -1.19 8.38 -8.25
N MET A 66 -1.35 9.50 -7.53
CA MET A 66 -2.57 9.89 -6.82
C MET A 66 -3.47 10.85 -7.63
N GLU A 67 -3.07 11.26 -8.84
CA GLU A 67 -3.82 12.23 -9.66
C GLU A 67 -5.15 11.68 -10.22
N LEU A 68 -6.13 12.58 -10.43
CA LEU A 68 -7.42 12.36 -11.09
C LEU A 68 -7.58 13.37 -12.25
N PRO A 69 -8.19 13.05 -13.42
CA PRO A 69 -8.69 11.76 -13.90
C PRO A 69 -7.72 11.09 -14.92
N TYR A 70 -7.84 9.77 -15.06
CA TYR A 70 -7.34 9.01 -16.21
C TYR A 70 -8.44 8.87 -17.25
#